data_AF-A0A7W1V2V0-F1
#
_entry.id   AF-A0A7W1V2V0-F1
#
_cell.length_a   1.000
_cell.length_b   1.000
_cell.length_c   1.000
_cell.angle_alpha   90.00
_cell.angle_beta   90.00
_cell.angle_gamma   90.00
#
_symmetry.space_group_name_H-M   'P 1'
#
loop_
_entity.id
_entity.type
_entity.pdbx_description
1 polymer ?
#
loop_
_entity_poly.entity_id
_entity_poly.type
_entity_poly.pdbx_seq_one_letter_code
_entity_poly.pdbx_strand_id
1 'polypeptide(L)'
;LYTAPKTLAVARLVGGFNEVTGTVESGVHHSSLGSLVLPAVADVKGSAILLVRKERLGLVDAEATATGRVVEVRQSGPHQDVVVELDRAPVDRRTRVEVEVRLGTTLRPGDRTGVQLPGPDGLWAVDHPVVEDASQISHATSEPAIFDSTTGGRG
;
A
#
# COMPACT_ATOMS: atom_id res chain seq x y z
N LEU A 1 19.04 -0.67 -15.41
CA LEU A 1 18.84 -2.13 -15.18
C LEU A 1 18.52 -2.31 -13.70
N TYR A 2 17.26 -2.51 -13.33
CA TYR A 2 16.87 -3.02 -12.01
C TYR A 2 15.57 -3.80 -12.19
N THR A 3 15.58 -5.06 -11.81
CA THR A 3 14.47 -6.00 -12.03
C THR A 3 13.35 -5.72 -11.04
N ALA A 4 12.10 -5.91 -11.46
CA ALA A 4 10.91 -5.85 -10.61
C ALA A 4 11.10 -6.65 -9.30
N PRO A 5 10.93 -6.06 -8.11
CA PRO A 5 10.97 -6.82 -6.87
C PRO A 5 9.83 -7.84 -6.83
N LYS A 6 10.16 -9.10 -6.51
CA LYS A 6 9.14 -10.17 -6.34
C LYS A 6 8.52 -10.20 -4.94
N THR A 7 9.16 -9.57 -3.96
CA THR A 7 8.70 -9.55 -2.57
C THR A 7 8.98 -8.18 -1.93
N LEU A 8 8.22 -7.85 -0.88
CA LEU A 8 8.42 -6.64 -0.10
C LEU A 8 9.79 -6.60 0.58
N ALA A 9 10.26 -7.74 1.09
CA ALA A 9 11.58 -7.84 1.72
C ALA A 9 12.71 -7.48 0.75
N VAL A 10 12.60 -7.92 -0.52
CA VAL A 10 13.56 -7.55 -1.57
C VAL A 10 13.47 -6.06 -1.89
N ALA A 11 12.25 -5.50 -1.99
CA ALA A 11 12.06 -4.07 -2.23
C ALA A 11 12.70 -3.21 -1.13
N ARG A 12 12.51 -3.58 0.14
CA ARG A 12 13.11 -2.91 1.31
C ARG A 12 14.63 -3.04 1.36
N LEU A 13 15.16 -4.21 1.00
CA LEU A 13 16.61 -4.44 0.93
C LEU A 13 17.27 -3.54 -0.13
N VAL A 14 16.62 -3.36 -1.28
CA VAL A 14 17.11 -2.49 -2.35
C VAL A 14 16.92 -1.01 -2.01
N GLY A 15 15.83 -0.67 -1.32
CA GLY A 15 15.46 0.70 -0.97
C GLY A 15 14.91 1.51 -2.16
N GLY A 16 14.49 2.75 -1.89
CA GLY A 16 14.02 3.71 -2.90
C GLY A 16 12.59 3.49 -3.41
N PHE A 17 11.82 2.60 -2.77
CA PHE A 17 10.41 2.39 -3.08
C PHE A 17 9.51 3.05 -2.04
N ASN A 18 8.46 3.68 -2.53
CA ASN A 18 7.26 3.95 -1.76
C ASN A 18 6.44 2.66 -1.65
N GLU A 19 5.98 2.36 -0.45
CA GLU A 19 5.09 1.25 -0.15
C GLU A 19 3.69 1.81 0.13
N VAL A 20 2.74 1.55 -0.76
CA VAL A 20 1.37 2.05 -0.62
C VAL A 20 0.40 0.89 -0.58
N THR A 21 -0.18 0.64 0.59
CA THR A 21 -1.22 -0.38 0.76
C THR A 21 -2.46 -0.04 -0.04
N GLY A 22 -3.07 -1.06 -0.64
CA GLY A 22 -4.33 -0.96 -1.35
C GLY A 22 -4.93 -2.32 -1.64
N THR A 23 -5.84 -2.34 -2.61
CA THR A 23 -6.46 -3.56 -3.12
C THR A 23 -6.34 -3.63 -4.63
N VAL A 24 -6.12 -4.83 -5.18
CA VAL A 24 -6.12 -5.08 -6.62
C VAL A 24 -7.41 -5.77 -7.02
N GLU A 25 -8.15 -5.13 -7.91
CA GLU A 25 -9.36 -5.65 -8.54
C GLU A 25 -9.24 -5.49 -10.06
N SER A 26 -9.46 -6.57 -10.81
CA SER A 26 -9.42 -6.55 -12.29
C SER A 26 -8.13 -5.94 -12.89
N GLY A 27 -6.98 -6.17 -12.26
CA GLY A 27 -5.68 -5.63 -12.70
C GLY A 27 -5.45 -4.15 -12.37
N VAL A 28 -6.35 -3.53 -11.59
CA VAL A 28 -6.24 -2.14 -11.13
C VAL A 28 -5.97 -2.13 -9.63
N HIS A 29 -4.91 -1.43 -9.22
CA HIS A 29 -4.62 -1.16 -7.82
C HIS A 29 -5.35 0.09 -7.35
N HIS A 30 -6.12 -0.02 -6.27
CA HIS A 30 -6.85 1.07 -5.65
C HIS A 30 -6.23 1.44 -4.30
N SER A 31 -5.80 2.70 -4.16
CA SER A 31 -5.22 3.20 -2.91
C SER A 31 -5.36 4.72 -2.75
N SER A 32 -4.63 5.25 -1.77
CA SER A 32 -4.45 6.69 -1.53
C SER A 32 -3.84 7.44 -2.71
N LEU A 33 -3.10 6.76 -3.58
CA LEU A 33 -2.58 7.31 -4.84
C LEU A 33 -3.61 7.32 -5.98
N GLY A 34 -4.82 6.80 -5.75
CA GLY A 34 -5.85 6.68 -6.76
C GLY A 34 -5.98 5.28 -7.32
N SER A 35 -6.43 5.17 -8.56
CA SER A 35 -6.64 3.90 -9.27
C SER A 35 -5.59 3.77 -10.37
N LEU A 36 -4.77 2.73 -10.29
CA LEU A 36 -3.59 2.56 -11.11
C LEU A 36 -3.62 1.21 -11.83
N VAL A 37 -3.56 1.25 -13.15
CA VAL A 37 -3.47 0.02 -13.97
C VAL A 37 -2.09 -0.60 -13.77
N LEU A 38 -2.07 -1.85 -13.33
CA LEU A 38 -0.84 -2.62 -13.20
C LEU A 38 -0.43 -3.20 -14.56
N PRO A 39 0.88 -3.47 -14.77
CA PRO A 39 1.32 -4.25 -15.92
C PRO A 39 0.58 -5.58 -16.03
N ALA A 40 0.29 -6.03 -17.26
CA ALA A 40 -0.43 -7.29 -17.51
C ALA A 40 0.27 -8.54 -16.91
N VAL A 41 1.55 -8.44 -16.58
CA VAL A 41 2.34 -9.51 -15.94
C VAL A 41 2.16 -9.59 -14.42
N ALA A 42 1.45 -8.64 -13.80
CA ALA A 42 1.18 -8.65 -12.36
C ALA A 42 -0.01 -9.59 -12.06
N ASP A 43 0.28 -10.77 -11.53
CA ASP A 43 -0.72 -11.75 -11.08
C ASP A 43 -1.00 -11.60 -9.58
N VAL A 44 -1.53 -10.44 -9.18
CA VAL A 44 -1.86 -10.09 -7.78
C VAL A 44 -3.35 -9.76 -7.70
N LYS A 45 -4.03 -10.25 -6.65
CA LYS A 45 -5.47 -10.03 -6.42
C LYS A 45 -5.76 -9.79 -4.94
N GLY A 46 -6.73 -8.95 -4.63
CA GLY A 46 -7.11 -8.66 -3.25
C GLY A 46 -6.13 -7.70 -2.58
N SER A 47 -5.82 -7.89 -1.30
CA SER A 47 -4.94 -6.95 -0.57
C SER A 47 -3.51 -7.00 -1.09
N ALA A 48 -2.97 -5.83 -1.40
CA ALA A 48 -1.65 -5.69 -2.00
C ALA A 48 -0.91 -4.45 -1.48
N ILE A 49 0.41 -4.46 -1.66
CA ILE A 49 1.25 -3.27 -1.54
C ILE A 49 1.73 -2.89 -2.93
N LEU A 50 1.39 -1.66 -3.35
CA LEU A 50 1.97 -1.02 -4.51
C LEU A 50 3.37 -0.52 -4.17
N LEU A 51 4.32 -0.86 -5.03
CA LEU A 51 5.69 -0.40 -4.99
C LEU A 51 5.92 0.57 -6.14
N VAL A 52 6.29 1.80 -5.81
CA VAL A 52 6.64 2.83 -6.81
C VAL A 52 7.96 3.48 -6.43
N ARG A 53 8.87 3.53 -7.39
CA ARG A 53 10.17 4.18 -7.21
C ARG A 53 10.02 5.69 -7.03
N LYS A 54 10.69 6.27 -6.02
CA LYS A 54 10.60 7.70 -5.73
C LYS A 54 11.08 8.58 -6.89
N GLU A 55 12.05 8.09 -7.67
CA GLU A 55 12.59 8.75 -8.87
C GLU A 55 11.68 8.64 -10.11
N ARG A 56 10.60 7.85 -10.01
CA ARG A 56 9.58 7.73 -11.07
C ARG A 56 8.30 8.50 -10.76
N LEU A 57 8.18 9.03 -9.55
CA LEU A 57 7.14 9.97 -9.20
C LEU A 57 7.55 11.39 -9.64
N GLY A 58 6.56 12.20 -9.98
CA GLY A 58 6.73 13.62 -10.24
C GLY A 58 5.93 14.45 -9.24
N LEU A 59 6.34 15.71 -9.05
CA LEU A 59 5.54 16.71 -8.37
C LEU A 59 4.99 17.68 -9.40
N VAL A 60 3.70 17.97 -9.29
CA VAL A 60 2.95 18.87 -10.17
C VAL A 60 2.06 19.78 -9.32
N ASP A 61 1.36 20.71 -9.97
CA ASP A 61 0.32 21.50 -9.31
C ASP A 61 -0.82 20.60 -8.82
N ALA A 62 -1.63 21.12 -7.88
CA ALA A 62 -2.62 20.34 -7.12
C ALA A 62 -3.83 19.80 -7.91
N GLU A 63 -3.71 19.62 -9.23
CA GLU A 63 -4.74 19.08 -10.14
C GLU A 63 -4.51 17.60 -10.50
N ALA A 64 -3.52 16.94 -9.88
CA ALA A 64 -3.22 15.54 -10.12
C ALA A 64 -4.24 14.56 -9.49
N THR A 65 -4.23 13.32 -9.97
CA THR A 65 -5.05 12.21 -9.43
C THR A 65 -4.81 11.95 -7.94
N ALA A 66 -3.58 12.16 -7.48
CA ALA A 66 -3.20 12.13 -6.08
C ALA A 66 -2.73 13.53 -5.66
N THR A 67 -3.34 14.09 -4.62
CA THR A 67 -2.95 15.38 -4.04
C THR A 67 -2.55 15.22 -2.59
N GLY A 68 -1.75 16.16 -2.10
CA GLY A 68 -1.34 16.16 -0.71
C GLY A 68 -0.66 17.44 -0.27
N ARG A 69 -0.10 17.36 0.92
CA ARG A 69 0.70 18.43 1.52
C ARG A 69 2.14 17.97 1.66
N VAL A 70 3.08 18.83 1.28
CA VAL A 70 4.50 18.64 1.55
C VAL A 70 4.71 18.69 3.06
N VAL A 71 5.27 17.63 3.64
CA VAL A 71 5.56 17.56 5.08
C VAL A 71 7.06 17.61 5.37
N GLU A 72 7.89 17.28 4.39
CA GLU A 72 9.34 17.32 4.52
C GLU A 72 10.01 17.59 3.17
N VAL A 73 11.11 18.32 3.18
CA VAL A 73 12.00 18.51 2.03
C VAL A 73 13.42 18.32 2.52
N ARG A 74 14.14 17.33 1.96
CA ARG A 74 15.48 16.95 2.38
C ARG A 74 16.42 17.05 1.20
N GLN A 75 17.62 17.56 1.41
CA GLN A 75 18.66 17.51 0.38
C GLN A 75 19.36 16.15 0.41
N SER A 76 19.50 15.53 -0.75
CA SER A 76 20.13 14.21 -0.93
C SER A 76 21.11 14.28 -2.11
N GLY A 77 22.33 14.75 -1.82
CA GLY A 77 23.36 14.97 -2.84
C GLY A 77 22.89 15.95 -3.94
N PRO A 78 22.86 15.54 -5.22
CA PRO A 78 22.40 16.36 -6.34
C PRO A 78 20.87 16.37 -6.54
N HIS A 79 20.12 15.76 -5.61
CA HIS A 79 18.66 15.68 -5.63
C HIS A 79 18.06 16.24 -4.34
N GLN A 80 16.73 16.39 -4.35
CA GLN A 80 15.93 16.63 -3.15
C GLN A 80 14.89 15.54 -3.02
N ASP A 81 14.72 15.03 -1.81
CA ASP A 81 13.65 14.12 -1.44
C ASP A 81 12.52 14.93 -0.80
N VAL A 82 11.36 14.95 -1.45
CA VAL A 82 10.17 15.65 -0.97
C VAL A 82 9.18 14.62 -0.48
N VAL A 83 8.79 14.73 0.79
CA VAL A 83 7.78 13.85 1.38
C VAL A 83 6.43 14.54 1.34
N VAL A 84 5.47 13.89 0.69
CA VAL A 84 4.09 14.36 0.55
C VAL A 84 3.17 13.45 1.36
N GLU A 85 2.40 14.04 2.27
CA GLU A 85 1.29 13.36 2.94
C GLU A 85 0.03 13.49 2.08
N LEU A 86 -0.51 12.36 1.65
CA LEU A 86 -1.62 12.30 0.70
C LEU A 86 -2.96 12.64 1.39
N ASP A 87 -3.80 13.40 0.69
CA ASP A 87 -5.13 13.82 1.18
C ASP A 87 -6.09 12.62 1.26
N ARG A 88 -6.05 11.73 0.26
CA ARG A 88 -6.88 10.53 0.22
C ARG A 88 -6.17 9.45 1.03
N ALA A 89 -6.52 9.29 2.29
CA ALA A 89 -6.16 8.10 3.06
C ALA A 89 -7.29 7.77 4.06
N PRO A 90 -7.43 6.52 4.51
CA PRO A 90 -8.33 6.20 5.61
C PRO A 90 -8.05 7.13 6.80
N VAL A 91 -9.09 7.58 7.51
CA VAL A 91 -9.00 8.64 8.54
C VAL A 91 -7.99 8.30 9.66
N ASP A 92 -7.74 7.02 9.88
CA ASP A 92 -6.84 6.45 10.88
C ASP A 92 -5.41 6.18 10.37
N ARG A 93 -5.14 6.36 9.06
CA ARG A 93 -3.82 6.09 8.46
C ARG A 93 -3.39 7.24 7.56
N ARG A 94 -2.29 7.90 7.93
CA ARG A 94 -1.60 8.83 7.02
C ARG A 94 -0.78 8.04 6.02
N THR A 95 -1.01 8.25 4.72
CA THR A 95 -0.10 7.75 3.68
C THR A 95 0.89 8.84 3.31
N ARG A 96 2.18 8.51 3.29
CA ARG A 96 3.24 9.40 2.82
C ARG A 96 3.95 8.78 1.64
N VAL A 97 4.33 9.63 0.69
CA VAL A 97 5.19 9.24 -0.42
C VAL A 97 6.39 10.18 -0.50
N GLU A 98 7.55 9.60 -0.75
CA GLU A 98 8.79 10.28 -1.04
C GLU A 98 8.93 10.41 -2.56
N VAL A 99 9.21 11.62 -3.03
CA VAL A 99 9.44 11.93 -4.44
C VAL A 99 10.84 12.52 -4.57
N GLU A 100 11.67 11.88 -5.40
CA GLU A 100 12.98 12.41 -5.72
C GLU A 100 12.84 13.42 -6.85
N VAL A 101 13.23 14.67 -6.60
CA VAL A 101 13.20 15.74 -7.58
C VAL A 101 14.59 16.30 -7.83
N ARG A 102 14.78 16.90 -9.01
CA ARG A 102 16.00 17.65 -9.30
C ARG A 102 16.10 18.87 -8.39
N LEU A 103 17.33 19.28 -8.10
CA LEU A 103 17.60 20.54 -7.42
C LEU A 103 16.90 21.71 -8.13
N GLY A 104 16.29 22.59 -7.35
CA GLY A 104 15.61 23.79 -7.84
C GLY A 104 14.10 23.80 -7.66
N THR A 105 13.50 22.79 -7.03
CA THR A 105 12.10 22.91 -6.57
C THR A 105 11.99 24.00 -5.50
N THR A 106 10.94 24.80 -5.57
CA THR A 106 10.65 25.87 -4.58
C THR A 106 9.70 25.40 -3.48
N LEU A 107 9.28 24.14 -3.50
CA LEU A 107 8.36 23.57 -2.53
C LEU A 107 8.95 23.56 -1.12
N ARG A 108 8.09 23.85 -0.14
CA ARG A 108 8.39 23.91 1.29
C ARG A 108 7.39 23.05 2.07
N PRO A 109 7.78 22.57 3.27
CA PRO A 109 6.80 21.99 4.18
C PRO A 109 5.61 22.94 4.40
N GLY A 110 4.41 22.41 4.23
CA GLY A 110 3.16 23.18 4.25
C GLY A 110 2.56 23.40 2.85
N ASP A 111 3.33 23.34 1.77
CA ASP A 111 2.80 23.60 0.43
C ASP A 111 1.86 22.47 -0.03
N ARG A 112 0.89 22.83 -0.88
CA ARG A 112 -0.01 21.89 -1.55
C ARG A 112 0.62 21.48 -2.89
N THR A 113 0.54 20.20 -3.23
CA THR A 113 1.08 19.69 -4.49
C THR A 113 0.32 18.45 -4.95
N GLY A 114 0.36 18.19 -6.25
CA GLY A 114 -0.06 16.93 -6.85
C GLY A 114 1.12 15.98 -7.00
N VAL A 115 0.85 14.67 -6.89
CA VAL A 115 1.81 13.61 -7.18
C VAL A 115 1.47 13.03 -8.55
N GLN A 116 2.38 13.22 -9.51
CA GLN A 116 2.30 12.59 -10.82
C GLN A 116 2.83 11.16 -10.73
N LEU A 117 2.01 10.21 -11.19
CA LEU A 117 2.31 8.79 -11.18
C LEU A 117 2.94 8.37 -12.51
N PRO A 118 3.85 7.37 -12.50
CA PRO A 118 4.38 6.82 -13.74
C PRO A 118 3.28 6.04 -14.48
N GLY A 119 3.53 5.77 -15.76
CA GLY A 119 2.75 4.77 -16.50
C GLY A 119 2.92 3.35 -15.91
N PRO A 120 2.13 2.37 -16.40
CA PRO A 120 2.06 1.03 -15.84
C PRO A 120 3.42 0.35 -15.65
N ASP A 121 4.35 0.51 -16.59
CA ASP A 121 5.68 -0.13 -16.56
C ASP A 121 6.58 0.31 -15.39
N GLY A 122 6.21 1.39 -14.69
CA GLY A 122 6.88 1.89 -13.49
C GLY A 122 6.25 1.43 -12.18
N LEU A 123 5.25 0.55 -12.24
CA LEU A 123 4.47 0.09 -11.10
C LEU A 123 4.67 -1.40 -10.86
N TRP A 124 4.80 -1.78 -9.59
CA TRP A 124 4.83 -3.17 -9.16
C TRP A 124 3.86 -3.37 -8.00
N ALA A 125 3.28 -4.55 -7.89
CA ALA A 125 2.46 -4.92 -6.75
C ALA A 125 2.97 -6.24 -6.18
N VAL A 126 2.94 -6.36 -4.86
CA VAL A 126 3.21 -7.61 -4.15
C VAL A 126 2.02 -7.93 -3.26
N ASP A 127 1.73 -9.21 -3.09
CA ASP A 127 0.67 -9.65 -2.18
C ASP A 127 0.93 -9.15 -0.77
N HIS A 128 -0.13 -8.67 -0.13
CA HIS A 128 -0.14 -8.32 1.28
C HIS A 128 -1.20 -9.19 1.96
N PRO A 129 -0.84 -10.39 2.44
CA PRO A 129 -1.81 -11.22 3.12
C PRO A 129 -2.36 -10.44 4.30
N VAL A 130 -3.68 -10.25 4.32
CA VAL A 130 -4.36 -9.80 5.53
C VAL A 130 -4.10 -10.90 6.54
N VAL A 131 -3.26 -10.62 7.53
CA VAL A 131 -3.21 -11.47 8.71
C VAL A 131 -4.55 -11.22 9.39
N GLU A 132 -5.53 -12.09 9.11
CA GLU A 132 -6.74 -12.14 9.91
C GLU A 132 -6.28 -12.30 11.35
N ASP A 133 -6.65 -11.34 12.18
CA ASP A 133 -6.27 -11.27 13.58
C ASP A 133 -6.55 -12.65 14.21
N ALA A 134 -5.49 -13.36 14.61
CA ALA A 134 -5.56 -14.72 15.15
C ALA A 134 -6.35 -14.83 16.47
N SER A 135 -6.96 -13.73 16.90
CA SER A 135 -7.81 -13.58 18.08
C SER A 135 -9.20 -14.25 17.94
N GLN A 136 -9.53 -14.88 16.81
CA GLN A 136 -10.82 -15.59 16.62
C GLN A 136 -10.73 -17.12 16.63
N ILE A 137 -9.59 -17.71 17.04
CA ILE A 137 -9.51 -19.14 17.39
C ILE A 137 -9.65 -19.28 18.91
N SER A 138 -10.83 -18.95 19.43
CA SER A 138 -11.25 -19.31 20.80
C SER A 138 -12.76 -19.40 20.80
N HIS A 139 -13.29 -20.53 21.26
CA HIS A 139 -14.71 -20.94 21.32
C HIS A 139 -15.22 -21.84 20.19
N ALA A 140 -14.69 -23.07 20.14
CA ALA A 140 -15.51 -24.25 19.82
C ALA A 140 -14.87 -25.54 20.37
N THR A 141 -14.75 -25.64 21.69
CA THR A 141 -14.83 -26.95 22.37
C THR A 141 -15.99 -26.87 23.34
N SER A 142 -17.20 -27.00 22.80
CA SER A 142 -18.36 -27.39 23.60
C SER A 142 -18.43 -28.91 23.52
N GLU A 143 -17.98 -29.57 24.59
CA GLU A 143 -18.35 -30.96 24.87
C GLU A 143 -19.89 -31.07 24.83
N PRO A 144 -20.46 -32.02 24.07
CA PRO A 144 -21.89 -32.28 24.18
C PRO A 144 -22.16 -33.03 25.48
N ALA A 145 -23.03 -32.45 26.30
CA ALA A 145 -23.62 -33.08 27.47
C ALA A 145 -24.30 -34.39 27.06
N ILE A 146 -23.81 -35.53 27.58
CA ILE A 146 -24.56 -36.79 27.55
C ILE A 146 -25.50 -36.79 28.75
N PHE A 147 -26.76 -36.51 28.49
CA PHE A 147 -27.87 -36.94 29.33
C PHE A 147 -29.03 -37.32 28.43
N ASP A 148 -29.38 -38.60 28.39
CA ASP A 148 -30.79 -38.95 28.28
C ASP A 148 -31.08 -40.20 29.11
N SER A 149 -32.23 -40.13 29.78
CA SER A 149 -32.75 -41.10 30.70
C SER A 149 -33.86 -41.90 30.02
N THR A 150 -34.17 -43.03 30.66
CA THR A 150 -35.51 -43.60 30.88
C THR A 150 -35.96 -44.83 30.07
N THR A 151 -36.22 -45.87 30.88
CA THR A 151 -37.32 -46.86 30.84
C THR A 151 -37.32 -48.04 29.85
N GLY A 152 -37.21 -49.25 30.43
CA GLY A 152 -38.36 -50.18 30.42
C GLY A 152 -38.15 -51.56 29.81
N GLY A 153 -38.23 -52.60 30.66
CA GLY A 153 -39.10 -53.75 30.38
C GLY A 153 -38.51 -55.12 30.02
N ARG A 154 -38.63 -56.04 31.00
CA ARG A 154 -38.94 -57.48 30.94
C ARG A 154 -38.03 -58.47 30.18
N GLY A 155 -37.69 -59.54 30.92
CA GLY A 155 -37.17 -60.83 30.43
C GLY A 155 -36.74 -61.67 31.62
#